data_AF-A0A553JMR4-F1
#
_entry.id   AF-A0A553JMR4-F1
#
_cell.length_a   1.000
_cell.length_b   1.000
_cell.length_c   1.000
_cell.angle_alpha   90.00
_cell.angle_beta   90.00
_cell.angle_gamma   90.00
#
_symmetry.space_group_name_H-M   'P 1'
#
loop_
_entity.id
_entity.type
_entity.pdbx_description
1 polymer ?
#
loop_
_entity_poly.entity_id
_entity_poly.type
_entity_poly.pdbx_seq_one_letter_code
_entity_poly.pdbx_strand_id
1 'polypeptide(L)'
;MYKNLSLAITIVLSFLMSSCAIATPELSCRDLSELANDLDELQAEFDFGSQIREGSAEDMMLGEVVSVVGMISEMEGDRSLRRAARGLENAYINMDDGAFSYNLGQIVDIIDRINIRDCY
;
A
#
# COMPACT_ATOMS: atom_id res chain seq x y z
N MET A 1 48.88 44.40 -24.06
CA MET A 1 48.93 43.24 -23.14
C MET A 1 47.54 42.99 -22.60
N TYR A 2 46.76 42.10 -23.21
CA TYR A 2 45.58 41.51 -22.58
C TYR A 2 45.61 40.01 -22.89
N LYS A 3 46.20 39.28 -21.93
CA LYS A 3 46.29 37.84 -21.91
C LYS A 3 44.92 37.28 -21.49
N ASN A 4 44.47 36.30 -22.26
CA ASN A 4 43.91 35.04 -21.76
C ASN A 4 42.82 35.17 -20.68
N LEU A 5 41.55 35.33 -21.06
CA LEU A 5 40.44 35.10 -20.12
C LEU A 5 39.12 34.79 -20.83
N SER A 6 39.09 33.78 -21.72
CA SER A 6 37.82 33.36 -22.33
C SER A 6 37.82 31.87 -22.70
N LEU A 7 38.28 31.02 -21.77
CA LEU A 7 38.33 29.57 -21.96
C LEU A 7 38.17 28.86 -20.62
N ALA A 8 37.11 29.20 -19.89
CA ALA A 8 36.77 28.54 -18.62
C ALA A 8 35.27 28.58 -18.32
N ILE A 9 34.39 28.52 -19.33
CA ILE A 9 32.93 28.58 -19.16
C ILE A 9 32.25 27.39 -19.87
N THR A 10 32.84 26.19 -19.82
CA THR A 10 32.23 25.04 -20.52
C THR A 10 32.30 23.70 -19.79
N ILE A 11 32.78 23.62 -18.54
CA ILE A 11 32.95 22.33 -17.85
C ILE A 11 32.49 22.42 -16.39
N VAL A 12 31.20 22.72 -16.16
CA VAL A 12 30.61 22.50 -14.82
C VAL A 12 29.17 21.94 -14.90
N LEU A 13 28.52 21.95 -16.07
CA LEU A 13 27.11 21.64 -16.18
C LEU A 13 26.82 20.20 -16.66
N SER A 14 27.48 19.19 -16.08
CA SER A 14 27.26 17.79 -16.46
C SER A 14 26.98 16.84 -15.30
N PHE A 15 26.83 17.34 -14.06
CA PHE A 15 26.79 16.45 -12.88
C PHE A 15 25.51 16.49 -12.04
N LEU A 16 24.44 17.16 -12.48
CA LEU A 16 23.19 17.28 -11.69
C LEU A 16 22.03 16.39 -12.15
N MET A 17 22.25 15.49 -13.10
CA MET A 17 21.28 14.45 -13.45
C MET A 17 21.65 13.11 -12.80
N SER A 18 22.06 13.13 -11.52
CA SER A 18 21.90 11.94 -10.69
C SER A 18 20.42 11.84 -10.37
N SER A 19 19.70 11.14 -11.23
CA SER A 19 18.38 10.62 -10.94
C SER A 19 18.48 9.87 -9.61
N CYS A 20 18.06 10.50 -8.52
CA CYS A 20 17.63 9.74 -7.36
C CYS A 20 16.47 8.89 -7.87
N ALA A 21 16.77 7.65 -8.25
CA ALA A 21 15.77 6.60 -8.26
C ALA A 21 15.30 6.55 -6.81
N ILE A 22 14.18 7.22 -6.54
CA ILE A 22 13.43 7.04 -5.31
C ILE A 22 12.93 5.62 -5.42
N ALA A 23 13.72 4.67 -4.93
CA ALA A 23 13.22 3.35 -4.61
C ALA A 23 12.17 3.59 -3.52
N THR A 24 10.91 3.67 -3.93
CA THR A 24 9.80 3.45 -3.01
C THR A 24 10.11 2.13 -2.30
N PRO A 25 10.13 2.07 -0.97
CA PRO A 25 10.34 0.82 -0.28
C PRO A 25 9.20 -0.10 -0.69
N GLU A 26 9.49 -1.01 -1.62
CA GLU A 26 8.64 -2.13 -1.94
C GLU A 26 8.56 -2.97 -0.67
N LEU A 27 7.36 -3.38 -0.28
CA LEU A 27 7.20 -4.22 0.91
C LEU A 27 8.01 -5.49 0.68
N SER A 28 8.71 -5.96 1.72
CA SER A 28 9.41 -7.22 1.56
C SER A 28 8.40 -8.35 1.38
N CYS A 29 8.76 -9.36 0.60
CA CYS A 29 7.94 -10.57 0.40
C CYS A 29 7.41 -11.18 1.71
N ARG A 30 8.24 -11.12 2.77
CA ARG A 30 7.86 -11.58 4.10
C ARG A 30 6.76 -10.70 4.69
N ASP A 31 6.88 -9.38 4.59
CA ASP A 31 5.90 -8.45 5.14
C ASP A 31 4.57 -8.53 4.38
N LEU A 32 4.61 -8.73 3.05
CA LEU A 32 3.40 -8.99 2.23
C LEU A 32 2.69 -10.28 2.65
N SER A 33 3.45 -11.36 2.87
CA SER A 33 2.87 -12.64 3.31
C SER A 33 2.32 -12.57 4.73
N GLU A 34 3.01 -11.91 5.66
CA GLU A 34 2.52 -11.72 7.04
C GLU A 34 1.22 -10.91 7.04
N LEU A 35 1.18 -9.81 6.28
CA LEU A 35 -0.02 -9.01 6.12
C LEU A 35 -1.20 -9.81 5.52
N ALA A 36 -0.96 -10.61 4.48
CA ALA A 36 -2.03 -11.41 3.87
C ALA A 36 -2.66 -12.37 4.89
N ASN A 37 -1.85 -13.01 5.73
CA ASN A 37 -2.35 -13.91 6.78
C ASN A 37 -3.12 -13.15 7.87
N ASP A 38 -2.60 -12.00 8.32
CA ASP A 38 -3.28 -11.19 9.35
C ASP A 38 -4.65 -10.69 8.85
N LEU A 39 -4.75 -10.31 7.57
CA LEU A 39 -6.01 -9.89 6.95
C LEU A 39 -6.98 -11.06 6.73
N ASP A 40 -6.48 -12.26 6.44
CA ASP A 40 -7.29 -13.48 6.33
C ASP A 40 -7.89 -13.89 7.69
N GLU A 41 -7.10 -13.84 8.76
CA GLU A 41 -7.58 -14.09 10.11
C GLU A 41 -8.65 -13.07 10.51
N LEU A 42 -8.43 -11.79 10.23
CA LEU A 42 -9.42 -10.74 10.48
C LEU A 42 -10.70 -10.98 9.67
N GLN A 43 -10.61 -11.34 8.39
CA GLN A 43 -11.77 -11.67 7.57
C GLN A 43 -12.59 -12.83 8.20
N ALA A 44 -11.92 -13.87 8.69
CA ALA A 44 -12.59 -15.00 9.32
C ALA A 44 -13.41 -14.56 10.54
N GLU A 45 -12.92 -13.61 11.35
CA GLU A 45 -13.67 -13.08 12.49
C GLU A 45 -14.99 -12.41 12.07
N PHE A 46 -15.02 -11.73 10.93
CA PHE A 46 -16.24 -11.15 10.35
C PHE A 46 -17.20 -12.21 9.82
N ASP A 47 -16.68 -13.25 9.18
CA ASP A 47 -17.50 -14.35 8.65
C ASP A 47 -18.22 -15.12 9.76
N PHE A 48 -17.69 -15.12 10.99
CA PHE A 48 -18.35 -15.69 12.17
C PHE A 48 -19.37 -14.76 12.85
N GLY A 49 -19.67 -13.61 12.25
CA GLY A 49 -20.75 -12.71 12.69
C GLY A 49 -20.35 -11.68 13.74
N SER A 50 -19.05 -11.32 13.79
CA SER A 50 -18.60 -10.17 14.56
C SER A 50 -19.26 -8.89 14.03
N GLN A 51 -19.79 -8.07 14.93
CA GLN A 51 -20.38 -6.77 14.59
C GLN A 51 -19.48 -5.65 15.10
N ILE A 52 -19.18 -4.69 14.23
CA ILE A 52 -18.42 -3.51 14.64
C ILE A 52 -19.40 -2.49 15.22
N ARG A 53 -19.09 -2.01 16.41
CA ARG A 53 -19.82 -0.89 17.00
C ARG A 53 -19.03 0.39 16.80
N GLU A 54 -19.64 1.41 16.20
CA GLU A 54 -19.01 2.72 16.03
C GLU A 54 -18.47 3.27 17.37
N GLY A 55 -17.25 3.77 17.34
CA GLY A 55 -16.49 4.28 18.48
C GLY A 55 -15.99 3.20 19.45
N SER A 56 -16.04 1.92 19.09
CA SER A 56 -15.44 0.84 19.88
C SER A 56 -13.93 0.72 19.64
N ALA A 57 -13.26 -0.14 20.42
CA ALA A 57 -11.85 -0.44 20.20
C ALA A 57 -11.64 -1.13 18.86
N GLU A 58 -12.56 -2.03 18.51
CA GLU A 58 -12.59 -2.77 17.26
C GLU A 58 -12.74 -1.81 16.06
N ASP A 59 -13.65 -0.84 16.14
CA ASP A 59 -13.82 0.20 15.12
C ASP A 59 -12.50 0.98 14.87
N MET A 60 -11.81 1.41 15.94
CA MET A 60 -10.53 2.11 15.80
C MET A 60 -9.45 1.24 15.16
N MET A 61 -9.34 -0.03 15.57
CA MET A 61 -8.39 -0.98 14.97
C MET A 61 -8.69 -1.22 13.49
N LEU A 62 -9.97 -1.29 13.11
CA LEU A 62 -10.38 -1.46 11.72
C LEU A 62 -10.08 -0.22 10.88
N GLY A 63 -10.25 0.97 11.45
CA GLY A 63 -9.81 2.22 10.83
C GLY A 63 -8.29 2.21 10.53
N GLU A 64 -7.48 1.64 11.42
CA GLU A 64 -6.04 1.46 11.18
C GLU A 64 -5.78 0.48 10.03
N VAL A 65 -6.49 -0.66 9.99
CA VAL A 65 -6.39 -1.64 8.90
C VAL A 65 -6.75 -1.01 7.56
N VAL A 66 -7.86 -0.28 7.48
CA VAL A 66 -8.29 0.46 6.28
C VAL A 66 -7.20 1.43 5.84
N SER A 67 -6.61 2.19 6.77
CA SER A 67 -5.54 3.14 6.47
C SER A 67 -4.29 2.43 5.95
N VAL A 68 -3.88 1.32 6.56
CA VAL A 68 -2.69 0.57 6.16
C VAL A 68 -2.88 -0.03 4.77
N VAL A 69 -4.00 -0.73 4.54
CA VAL A 69 -4.35 -1.28 3.22
C VAL A 69 -4.40 -0.18 2.16
N GLY A 70 -4.95 0.99 2.49
CA GLY A 70 -4.94 2.17 1.63
C GLY A 70 -3.53 2.53 1.19
N MET A 71 -2.61 2.74 2.14
CA MET A 71 -1.21 3.08 1.86
C MET A 71 -0.51 2.00 1.01
N ILE A 72 -0.71 0.73 1.33
CA ILE A 72 -0.09 -0.38 0.61
C ILE A 72 -0.59 -0.45 -0.83
N SER A 73 -1.90 -0.28 -1.03
CA SER A 73 -2.48 -0.19 -2.38
C SER A 73 -1.88 0.96 -3.20
N GLU A 74 -1.47 2.04 -2.54
CA GLU A 74 -0.80 3.14 -3.20
C GLU A 74 0.64 2.79 -3.61
N MET A 75 1.38 2.18 -2.70
CA MET A 75 2.77 1.77 -2.90
C MET A 75 2.93 0.72 -4.00
N GLU A 76 2.10 -0.33 -3.97
CA GLU A 76 2.12 -1.43 -4.95
C GLU A 76 1.70 -0.98 -6.37
N GLY A 77 0.97 0.13 -6.48
CA GLY A 77 0.50 0.65 -7.76
C GLY A 77 -0.52 -0.26 -8.49
N ASP A 78 -0.96 -1.36 -7.88
CA ASP A 78 -1.91 -2.29 -8.47
C ASP A 78 -3.33 -1.71 -8.49
N ARG A 79 -3.95 -1.68 -9.68
CA ARG A 79 -5.28 -1.09 -9.86
C ARG A 79 -6.39 -1.89 -9.18
N SER A 80 -6.23 -3.20 -9.07
CA SER A 80 -7.19 -4.08 -8.40
C SER A 80 -7.10 -3.89 -6.91
N LEU A 81 -5.88 -3.83 -6.35
CA LEU A 81 -5.64 -3.58 -4.94
C LEU A 81 -6.23 -2.23 -4.51
N ARG A 82 -5.97 -1.17 -5.29
CA ARG A 82 -6.57 0.17 -5.05
C ARG A 82 -8.09 0.17 -5.11
N ARG A 83 -8.69 -0.68 -5.95
CA ARG A 83 -10.15 -0.80 -6.03
C ARG A 83 -10.71 -1.50 -4.80
N ALA A 84 -10.09 -2.61 -4.39
CA ALA A 84 -10.49 -3.35 -3.19
C ALA A 84 -10.29 -2.51 -1.92
N ALA A 85 -9.18 -1.78 -1.80
CA ALA A 85 -8.91 -0.85 -0.70
C ALA A 85 -10.00 0.24 -0.57
N ARG A 86 -10.42 0.86 -1.69
CA ARG A 86 -11.56 1.79 -1.67
C ARG A 86 -12.88 1.12 -1.34
N GLY A 87 -13.06 -0.14 -1.75
CA GLY A 87 -14.22 -0.93 -1.35
C GLY A 87 -14.26 -1.15 0.16
N LEU A 88 -13.12 -1.49 0.75
CA LEU A 88 -12.93 -1.66 2.19
C LEU A 88 -13.17 -0.35 2.95
N GLU A 89 -12.61 0.78 2.49
CA GLU A 89 -12.85 2.11 3.07
C GLU A 89 -14.34 2.47 3.06
N ASN A 90 -15.03 2.23 1.93
CA ASN A 90 -16.47 2.46 1.86
C ASN A 90 -17.26 1.52 2.78
N ALA A 91 -16.86 0.26 2.90
CA ALA A 91 -17.50 -0.68 3.82
C ALA A 91 -17.36 -0.23 5.27
N TYR A 92 -16.17 0.24 5.65
CA TYR A 92 -15.87 0.83 6.96
C TYR A 92 -16.76 2.03 7.27
N ILE A 93 -16.80 3.03 6.38
CA ILE A 93 -17.61 4.24 6.55
C ILE A 93 -19.11 3.92 6.73
N ASN A 94 -19.60 2.88 6.07
CA ASN A 94 -21.00 2.47 6.12
C ASN A 94 -21.29 1.44 7.22
N MET A 95 -20.29 1.01 7.99
CA MET A 95 -20.40 -0.07 8.99
C MET A 95 -21.03 -1.34 8.39
N ASP A 96 -20.65 -1.67 7.15
CA ASP A 96 -21.16 -2.84 6.43
C ASP A 96 -20.18 -4.02 6.59
N ASP A 97 -20.41 -4.81 7.63
CA ASP A 97 -19.58 -5.97 8.00
C ASP A 97 -19.41 -6.97 6.83
N GLY A 98 -20.48 -7.18 6.05
CA GLY A 98 -20.45 -8.11 4.91
C GLY A 98 -19.60 -7.58 3.76
N ALA A 99 -19.72 -6.29 3.46
CA ALA A 99 -18.84 -5.63 2.50
C ALA A 99 -17.39 -5.56 3.01
N PHE A 100 -17.18 -5.46 4.33
CA PHE A 100 -15.84 -5.44 4.93
C PHE A 100 -15.13 -6.78 4.72
N SER A 101 -15.75 -7.88 5.14
CA SER A 101 -15.23 -9.24 4.90
C SER A 101 -14.95 -9.49 3.42
N TYR A 102 -15.91 -9.16 2.54
CA TYR A 102 -15.74 -9.36 1.10
C TYR A 102 -14.50 -8.63 0.55
N ASN A 103 -14.32 -7.35 0.91
CA ASN A 103 -13.19 -6.58 0.40
C ASN A 103 -11.86 -7.01 1.03
N LEU A 104 -11.83 -7.41 2.31
CA LEU A 104 -10.65 -8.03 2.92
C LEU A 104 -10.19 -9.26 2.14
N GLY A 105 -11.09 -10.18 1.84
CA GLY A 105 -10.75 -11.38 1.06
C GLY A 105 -10.23 -11.07 -0.34
N GLN A 106 -10.82 -10.07 -1.00
CA GLN A 106 -10.28 -9.58 -2.28
C GLN A 106 -8.86 -9.03 -2.14
N ILE A 107 -8.57 -8.32 -1.04
CA ILE A 107 -7.23 -7.77 -0.77
C ILE A 107 -6.22 -8.90 -0.54
N VAL A 108 -6.57 -9.89 0.30
CA VAL A 108 -5.74 -11.09 0.54
C VAL A 108 -5.40 -11.79 -0.77
N ASP A 109 -6.41 -12.11 -1.58
CA ASP A 109 -6.24 -12.74 -2.90
C ASP A 109 -5.31 -11.94 -3.83
N ILE A 110 -5.35 -10.60 -3.76
CA ILE A 110 -4.51 -9.73 -4.58
C ILE A 110 -3.08 -9.71 -4.05
N ILE A 111 -2.89 -9.56 -2.74
CA ILE A 111 -1.58 -9.55 -2.09
C ILE A 111 -0.87 -10.89 -2.31
N ASP A 112 -1.57 -12.02 -2.18
CA ASP A 112 -1.00 -13.33 -2.48
C ASP A 112 -0.53 -13.45 -3.92
N ARG A 113 -1.31 -12.94 -4.89
CA ARG A 113 -0.87 -12.92 -6.29
C ARG A 113 0.34 -12.03 -6.52
N ILE A 114 0.44 -10.89 -5.84
CA ILE A 114 1.61 -10.01 -5.90
C ILE A 114 2.83 -10.73 -5.32
N ASN A 115 2.67 -11.32 -4.13
CA ASN A 115 3.71 -12.11 -3.47
C ASN A 115 4.19 -13.28 -4.36
N ILE A 116 3.28 -14.03 -4.98
CA ILE A 116 3.63 -15.09 -5.94
C ILE A 116 4.39 -14.54 -7.14
N ARG A 117 4.02 -13.37 -7.67
CA ARG A 117 4.66 -12.76 -8.85
C ARG A 117 6.07 -12.26 -8.56
N ASP A 118 6.27 -11.64 -7.40
CA ASP A 118 7.49 -10.88 -7.11
C ASP A 118 8.50 -11.67 -6.29
N CYS A 119 8.07 -12.75 -5.64
CA CYS A 119 8.87 -13.50 -4.67
C CYS A 119 9.14 -14.96 -5.04
N TYR A 120 8.46 -15.50 -6.05
CA TYR A 120 8.60 -16.88 -6.55
C TYR A 120 8.82 -16.93 -8.06
#